data_AF-A0A351H673-F1
#
_entry.id   AF-A0A351H673-F1
#
_cell.length_a   1.000
_cell.length_b   1.000
_cell.length_c   1.000
_cell.angle_alpha   90.00
_cell.angle_beta   90.00
_cell.angle_gamma   90.00
#
_symmetry.space_group_name_H-M   'P 1'
#
loop_
_entity.id
_entity.type
_entity.pdbx_description
1 polymer ?
#
loop_
_entity_poly.entity_id
_entity_poly.type
_entity_poly.pdbx_seq_one_letter_code
_entity_poly.pdbx_strand_id
1 'polypeptide(L)'
;LDLVELLRGQDVFDISTVAYAVLEVNGNLSVLLKSSEQPVTVKDIDIKKEKATLPLPVISDGKIIRESLDALEISEEDIKSTVKKNSTDIKDVFLMTMDRYGETSLIKMRDKQ
;
A
#
# COMPACT_ATOMS: atom_id res chain seq x y z
N LEU A 1 -7.57 -21.37 22.41
CA LEU A 1 -6.55 -20.38 22.04
C LEU A 1 -5.60 -20.21 23.21
N ASP A 2 -4.31 -20.40 22.99
CA ASP A 2 -3.26 -20.16 23.99
C ASP A 2 -2.77 -18.70 23.88
N LEU A 3 -2.50 -18.04 25.01
CA LEU A 3 -1.95 -16.68 25.03
C LEU A 3 -0.61 -16.61 24.28
N VAL A 4 0.21 -17.66 24.38
CA VAL A 4 1.52 -17.70 23.70
C VAL A 4 1.36 -17.80 22.17
N GLU A 5 0.30 -18.46 21.71
CA GLU A 5 -0.05 -18.52 20.29
C GLU A 5 -0.55 -17.15 19.79
N LEU A 6 -1.39 -16.48 20.58
CA LEU A 6 -1.88 -15.13 20.29
C LEU A 6 -0.76 -14.09 20.21
N LEU A 7 0.18 -14.13 21.16
CA LEU A 7 1.35 -13.24 21.17
C LEU A 7 2.23 -13.46 19.94
N ARG A 8 2.49 -14.72 19.56
CA ARG A 8 3.24 -15.04 18.34
C ARG A 8 2.52 -14.59 17.08
N GLY A 9 1.19 -14.62 17.06
CA GLY A 9 0.38 -14.04 15.99
C GLY A 9 0.45 -12.52 15.89
N GLN A 10 1.09 -11.84 16.85
CA GLN A 10 1.40 -10.41 16.85
C GLN A 10 2.91 -10.16 16.74
N ASP A 11 3.67 -11.14 16.24
CA ASP A 11 5.12 -11.12 16.12
C ASP A 11 5.88 -10.96 17.46
N VAL A 12 5.24 -11.31 18.59
CA VAL A 12 5.84 -11.24 19.93
C VAL A 12 6.20 -12.64 20.44
N PHE A 13 7.50 -12.89 20.57
CA PHE A 13 8.04 -14.16 21.08
C PHE A 13 8.49 -14.11 22.55
N ASP A 14 8.78 -12.90 23.07
CA ASP A 14 9.13 -12.69 24.47
C ASP A 14 8.11 -11.74 25.12
N ILE A 15 7.30 -12.28 26.03
CA ILE A 15 6.30 -11.50 26.78
C ILE A 15 6.93 -10.39 27.63
N SER A 16 8.21 -10.49 27.97
CA SER A 16 8.92 -9.44 28.72
C SER A 16 9.02 -8.13 27.94
N THR A 17 8.91 -8.16 26.62
CA THR A 17 8.90 -6.98 25.74
C THR A 17 7.57 -6.24 25.74
N VAL A 18 6.51 -6.86 26.27
CA VAL A 18 5.14 -6.33 26.24
C VAL A 18 4.91 -5.37 27.41
N ALA A 19 4.33 -4.21 27.12
CA ALA A 19 3.81 -3.29 28.12
C ALA A 19 2.33 -3.58 28.42
N TYR A 20 1.53 -3.81 27.38
CA TYR A 20 0.12 -4.14 27.50
C TYR A 20 -0.31 -5.17 26.45
N ALA A 21 -1.23 -6.04 26.83
CA ALA A 21 -1.93 -6.94 25.91
C ALA A 21 -3.43 -6.90 26.22
N VAL A 22 -4.25 -6.69 25.20
CA VAL A 22 -5.71 -6.57 25.30
C VAL A 22 -6.35 -7.63 24.43
N LEU A 23 -7.16 -8.51 25.01
CA LEU A 23 -7.95 -9.49 24.28
C LEU A 23 -9.27 -8.86 23.87
N GLU A 24 -9.45 -8.66 22.57
CA GLU A 24 -10.63 -8.04 21.97
C GLU A 24 -11.82 -9.01 21.94
N VAL A 25 -13.03 -8.47 21.81
CA VAL A 25 -14.28 -9.28 21.77
C VAL A 25 -14.35 -10.26 20.60
N ASN A 26 -13.60 -10.00 19.53
CA ASN A 26 -13.49 -10.88 18.37
C ASN A 26 -12.43 -11.99 18.54
N GLY A 27 -11.75 -12.04 19.69
CA GLY A 27 -10.70 -13.02 19.98
C GLY A 27 -9.30 -12.63 19.52
N ASN A 28 -9.12 -11.46 18.90
CA ASN A 28 -7.79 -10.94 18.54
C ASN A 28 -7.07 -10.38 19.78
N LEU A 29 -5.76 -10.54 19.81
CA LEU A 29 -4.92 -9.91 20.83
C LEU A 29 -4.28 -8.65 20.26
N SER A 30 -4.55 -7.50 20.85
CA SER A 30 -3.86 -6.24 20.58
C SER A 30 -2.67 -6.12 21.54
N VAL A 31 -1.45 -5.89 21.02
CA VAL A 31 -0.23 -5.80 21.84
C VAL A 31 0.41 -4.41 21.71
N LEU A 32 0.76 -3.82 22.85
CA LEU A 32 1.62 -2.64 22.93
C LEU A 32 2.96 -3.03 23.53
N LEU A 33 4.02 -2.92 22.73
CA LEU A 33 5.40 -3.14 23.18
C LEU A 33 5.86 -2.01 24.11
N LYS A 34 6.80 -2.34 25.00
CA LYS A 34 7.57 -1.35 25.77
C LYS A 34 8.25 -0.37 24.82
N SER A 35 8.39 0.89 25.22
CA SER A 35 8.94 1.94 24.37
C SER A 35 10.33 1.63 23.81
N SER A 36 11.17 0.89 24.53
CA SER A 36 12.50 0.47 24.06
C SER A 36 12.48 -0.61 22.97
N GLU A 37 11.37 -1.33 22.85
CA GLU A 37 11.16 -2.45 21.91
C GLU A 37 10.30 -2.03 20.70
N GLN A 38 9.78 -0.79 20.70
CA GLN A 38 8.99 -0.28 19.59
C GLN A 38 9.86 0.02 18.37
N PRO A 39 9.39 -0.25 17.14
CA PRO A 39 10.09 0.16 15.93
C PRO A 39 10.29 1.67 15.87
N VAL A 40 11.48 2.09 15.42
CA VAL A 40 11.80 3.51 15.21
C VAL A 40 10.86 4.11 14.17
N THR A 41 10.20 5.22 14.51
CA THR A 41 9.36 5.97 13.56
C THR A 41 10.18 7.05 12.85
N VAL A 42 9.69 7.53 11.70
CA VAL A 42 10.32 8.66 10.99
C VAL A 42 10.43 9.92 11.86
N LYS A 43 9.53 10.07 12.84
CA LYS A 43 9.52 11.21 13.77
C LYS A 43 10.65 11.11 14.80
N ASP A 44 11.02 9.90 15.22
CA ASP A 44 12.06 9.70 16.22
C ASP A 44 13.47 10.06 15.70
N ILE A 45 13.65 10.01 14.38
CA ILE A 45 14.92 10.30 13.69
C ILE A 45 14.87 11.57 12.83
N ASP A 46 13.83 12.40 12.98
CA ASP A 46 13.64 13.69 12.30
C ASP A 46 13.79 13.63 10.75
N ILE A 47 13.33 12.54 10.14
CA ILE A 47 13.32 12.40 8.68
C ILE A 47 12.00 12.92 8.12
N LYS A 48 12.08 13.89 7.19
CA LYS A 48 10.94 14.29 6.37
C LYS A 48 10.65 13.21 5.32
N LYS A 49 9.60 12.43 5.56
CA LYS A 49 9.03 11.53 4.56
C LYS A 49 7.99 12.26 3.72
N GLU A 50 7.90 11.92 2.45
CA GLU A 50 6.80 12.39 1.60
C GLU A 50 5.45 11.96 2.18
N LYS A 51 4.42 12.75 1.91
CA LYS A 51 3.07 12.46 2.38
C LYS A 51 2.61 11.13 1.78
N ALA A 52 2.03 10.27 2.61
CA ALA A 52 1.41 9.05 2.14
C ALA A 52 0.35 9.39 1.10
N THR A 53 0.43 8.73 -0.05
CA THR A 53 -0.53 8.87 -1.14
C THR A 53 -1.33 7.59 -1.27
N LEU A 54 -2.53 7.72 -1.84
CA LEU A 54 -3.34 6.59 -2.24
C LEU A 54 -3.29 6.51 -3.78
N PRO A 55 -2.50 5.59 -4.35
CA PRO A 55 -2.55 5.33 -5.78
C PRO A 55 -3.93 4.75 -6.14
N LEU A 56 -4.53 5.30 -7.18
CA LEU A 56 -5.77 4.79 -7.77
C LEU A 56 -5.47 4.06 -9.07
N PRO A 57 -6.21 2.98 -9.40
CA PRO A 57 -6.07 2.32 -10.69
C PRO A 57 -6.62 3.22 -11.79
N VAL A 58 -5.77 3.69 -12.70
CA VAL A 58 -6.15 4.52 -13.85
C VAL A 58 -6.36 3.68 -15.11
N ILE A 59 -5.73 2.50 -15.19
CA ILE A 59 -6.01 1.47 -16.20
C ILE A 59 -6.14 0.11 -15.50
N SER A 60 -7.15 -0.68 -15.86
CA SER A 60 -7.27 -2.10 -15.52
C SER A 60 -7.71 -2.88 -16.75
N ASP A 61 -7.04 -4.01 -17.02
CA ASP A 61 -7.37 -4.94 -18.11
C ASP A 61 -7.59 -4.24 -19.46
N GLY A 62 -6.69 -3.32 -19.78
CA GLY A 62 -6.72 -2.57 -21.01
C GLY A 62 -7.81 -1.50 -21.14
N LYS A 63 -8.43 -1.09 -20.02
CA LYS A 63 -9.48 -0.06 -19.98
C LYS A 63 -9.14 1.05 -19.00
N ILE A 64 -9.37 2.30 -19.41
CA ILE A 64 -9.24 3.46 -18.54
C ILE A 64 -10.37 3.48 -17.51
N ILE A 65 -10.04 3.76 -16.25
CA ILE A 65 -11.01 3.91 -15.15
C ILE A 65 -11.27 5.40 -14.91
N ARG A 66 -12.35 5.92 -15.50
CA ARG A 66 -12.65 7.36 -15.51
C ARG A 66 -12.85 7.95 -14.12
N GLU A 67 -13.44 7.18 -13.22
CA GLU A 67 -13.68 7.58 -11.83
C GLU A 67 -12.36 7.91 -11.11
N SER A 68 -11.29 7.17 -11.41
CA SER A 68 -9.95 7.45 -10.89
C SER A 68 -9.34 8.69 -11.52
N LEU A 69 -9.60 8.94 -12.81
CA LEU A 69 -9.12 10.13 -13.50
C LEU A 69 -9.78 11.39 -12.93
N ASP A 70 -11.10 11.36 -12.71
CA ASP A 70 -11.85 12.45 -12.10
C ASP A 70 -11.36 12.73 -10.68
N ALA A 71 -11.12 11.69 -9.88
CA ALA A 71 -10.62 11.81 -8.51
C ALA A 71 -9.18 12.35 -8.42
N LEU A 72 -8.39 12.17 -9.48
CA LEU A 72 -7.02 12.65 -9.59
C LEU A 72 -6.91 13.97 -10.37
N GLU A 73 -8.02 14.48 -10.91
CA GLU A 73 -8.08 15.66 -11.78
C GLU A 73 -7.13 15.57 -12.98
N ILE A 74 -7.02 14.38 -13.58
CA ILE A 74 -6.14 14.09 -14.73
C ILE A 74 -6.96 13.78 -15.98
N SER A 75 -6.42 14.09 -17.16
CA SER A 75 -7.11 13.84 -18.42
C SER A 75 -6.83 12.44 -18.99
N GLU A 76 -7.71 11.95 -19.87
CA GLU A 76 -7.43 10.72 -20.64
C GLU A 76 -6.18 10.89 -21.53
N GLU A 77 -5.90 12.10 -22.02
CA GLU A 77 -4.71 12.42 -22.81
C GLU A 77 -3.42 12.21 -22.02
N ASP A 78 -3.39 12.57 -20.74
CA ASP A 78 -2.23 12.39 -19.86
C ASP A 78 -1.90 10.91 -19.71
N ILE A 79 -2.93 10.07 -19.51
CA ILE A 79 -2.78 8.62 -19.45
C ILE A 79 -2.26 8.06 -20.78
N LYS A 80 -2.88 8.44 -21.91
CA LYS A 80 -2.43 8.01 -23.25
C LYS A 80 -0.97 8.39 -23.50
N SER A 81 -0.55 9.58 -23.08
CA SER A 81 0.83 10.05 -23.23
C SER A 81 1.81 9.23 -22.37
N THR A 82 1.43 8.92 -21.14
CA THR A 82 2.26 8.17 -20.18
C THR A 82 2.45 6.72 -20.61
N VAL A 83 1.37 6.09 -21.10
CA VAL A 83 1.40 4.73 -21.62
C VAL A 83 2.29 4.65 -22.87
N LYS A 84 2.17 5.61 -23.79
CA LYS A 84 3.05 5.69 -24.98
C LYS A 84 4.53 5.90 -24.63
N LYS A 85 4.84 6.73 -23.63
CA LYS A 85 6.23 6.91 -23.14
C LYS A 85 6.84 5.58 -22.65
N ASN A 86 6.01 4.67 -22.14
CA ASN A 86 6.41 3.33 -21.71
C ASN A 86 6.42 2.28 -22.85
N SER A 87 6.34 2.72 -24.11
CA SER A 87 6.35 1.86 -25.30
C SER A 87 5.34 0.72 -25.21
N THR A 88 4.10 1.07 -24.87
CA THR A 88 2.98 0.13 -24.77
C THR A 88 1.70 0.83 -25.21
N ASP A 89 0.66 0.07 -25.54
CA ASP A 89 -0.68 0.60 -25.74
C ASP A 89 -1.56 0.30 -24.54
N ILE A 90 -2.63 1.08 -24.37
CA ILE A 90 -3.58 0.92 -23.25
C ILE A 90 -4.07 -0.52 -23.18
N LYS A 91 -4.38 -1.14 -24.32
CA LYS A 91 -4.91 -2.51 -24.42
C LYS A 91 -3.96 -3.57 -23.86
N ASP A 92 -2.66 -3.30 -23.83
CA ASP A 92 -1.64 -4.23 -23.38
C ASP A 92 -1.23 -3.99 -21.92
N VAL A 93 -1.90 -3.05 -21.23
CA VAL A 93 -1.70 -2.76 -19.81
C VAL A 93 -2.67 -3.59 -18.98
N PHE A 94 -2.14 -4.44 -18.10
CA PHE A 94 -2.93 -5.19 -17.14
C PHE A 94 -3.40 -4.28 -16.00
N LEU A 95 -2.47 -3.50 -15.43
CA LEU A 95 -2.77 -2.56 -14.36
C LEU A 95 -1.85 -1.34 -14.47
N MET A 96 -2.41 -0.15 -14.39
CA MET A 96 -1.66 1.07 -14.14
C MET A 96 -2.30 1.79 -12.96
N THR A 97 -1.51 2.11 -11.95
CA THR A 97 -1.91 2.98 -10.84
C THR A 97 -1.21 4.33 -10.95
N MET A 98 -1.88 5.37 -10.47
CA MET A 98 -1.33 6.71 -10.36
C MET A 98 -1.80 7.33 -9.05
N ASP A 99 -0.95 8.12 -8.40
CA ASP A 99 -1.37 8.95 -7.29
C ASP A 99 -1.51 10.45 -7.67
N ARG A 100 -1.97 11.27 -6.73
CA ARG A 100 -2.20 12.71 -6.94
C ARG A 100 -0.94 13.55 -7.18
N TYR A 101 0.25 12.96 -7.02
CA TYR A 101 1.52 13.63 -7.34
C TYR A 101 2.09 13.13 -8.68
N GLY A 102 1.39 12.23 -9.37
CA GLY A 102 1.79 11.71 -10.67
C GLY A 102 2.76 10.54 -10.61
N GLU A 103 3.01 9.99 -9.42
CA GLU A 103 3.77 8.75 -9.29
C GLU A 103 2.96 7.60 -9.87
N THR A 104 3.56 6.82 -10.77
CA THR A 104 2.87 5.77 -11.51
C THR A 104 3.55 4.41 -11.36
N SER A 105 2.74 3.36 -11.34
CA SER A 105 3.22 1.98 -11.51
C SER A 105 2.44 1.34 -12.64
N LEU A 106 3.15 0.72 -13.59
CA LEU A 106 2.58 0.11 -14.78
C LEU A 106 2.99 -1.35 -14.88
N ILE A 107 2.01 -2.23 -15.04
CA ILE A 107 2.17 -3.67 -15.24
C ILE A 107 1.57 -4.02 -16.61
N LYS A 108 2.40 -4.53 -17.51
CA LYS A 108 1.96 -5.02 -18.83
C LYS A 108 1.28 -6.38 -18.70
N MET A 109 0.38 -6.70 -19.61
CA MET A 109 -0.14 -8.05 -19.75
C MET A 109 1.01 -9.01 -20.02
N ARG A 110 0.97 -10.19 -19.42
CA ARG A 110 1.92 -11.26 -19.78
C ARG A 110 1.55 -11.75 -21.17
N ASP A 111 2.53 -11.81 -22.07
CA ASP A 111 2.36 -12.57 -23.31
C ASP A 111 1.94 -14.00 -22.95
N LYS A 112 0.87 -14.48 -23.60
CA LYS A 112 0.52 -15.90 -23.53
C LYS A 112 1.66 -16.66 -24.24
N GLN A 113 2.53 -17.30 -23.46
CA GLN A 113 3.43 -18.34 -23.95
C GLN A 113 2.64 -19.51 -24.53
#